data_AF-A0A8J3IM30-F1
#
_entry.id   AF-A0A8J3IM30-F1
#
_cell.length_a   1.000
_cell.length_b   1.000
_cell.length_c   1.000
_cell.angle_alpha   90.00
_cell.angle_beta   90.00
_cell.angle_gamma   90.00
#
_symmetry.space_group_name_H-M   'P 1'
#
loop_
_entity.id
_entity.type
_entity.pdbx_description
1 polymer ?
#
loop_
_entity_poly.entity_id
_entity_poly.type
_entity_poly.pdbx_seq_one_letter_code
_entity_poly.pdbx_strand_id
1 'polypeptide(L)'
;MATSFHFEPERVAYFEAAGWRAYYDRRWFAMLRLIVELCQEQFRIPFPQSLLAAYYSIRAAIAWMPKQHNEQKVQRYLEEFYRIARRYSHLPFSPAKVAGLELRYFEVHRRLVGAADKSEFVEALVHLHSALFDLTPEQVHESARLRVLAADTVDRITSGQSTNREEDWRQLEVYLRQCYQSIHQALSQ
;
A
#
# COMPACT_ATOMS: atom_id res chain seq x y z
N MET A 1 -2.47 25.85 13.68
CA MET A 1 -1.94 24.61 14.31
C MET A 1 -2.03 23.52 13.27
N ALA A 2 -0.91 23.06 12.72
CA ALA A 2 -0.91 21.94 11.79
C ALA A 2 -1.40 20.71 12.54
N THR A 3 -2.53 20.13 12.14
CA THR A 3 -2.98 18.84 12.64
C THR A 3 -1.95 17.79 12.24
N SER A 4 -1.13 17.35 13.20
CA SER A 4 -0.25 16.20 13.01
C SER A 4 -1.12 15.01 12.62
N PHE A 5 -0.92 14.51 11.41
CA PHE A 5 -1.63 13.35 10.91
C PHE A 5 -1.26 12.12 11.77
N HIS A 6 -2.26 11.49 12.37
CA HIS A 6 -2.07 10.34 13.26
C HIS A 6 -3.00 9.18 12.84
N PHE A 7 -2.40 8.00 12.69
CA PHE A 7 -3.08 6.74 12.41
C PHE A 7 -2.56 5.66 13.35
N GLU A 8 -3.32 4.58 13.51
CA GLU A 8 -2.94 3.44 14.36
C GLU A 8 -2.18 2.41 13.50
N PRO A 9 -0.83 2.31 13.62
CA PRO A 9 -0.03 1.52 12.70
C PRO A 9 -0.38 0.02 12.75
N GLU A 10 -0.76 -0.50 13.91
CA GLU A 10 -1.18 -1.89 14.08
C GLU A 10 -2.49 -2.20 13.37
N ARG A 11 -3.45 -1.27 13.37
CA ARG A 11 -4.74 -1.44 12.69
C ARG A 11 -4.55 -1.39 11.18
N VAL A 12 -3.77 -0.42 10.69
CA VAL A 12 -3.46 -0.30 9.26
C VAL A 12 -2.75 -1.55 8.75
N ALA A 13 -1.73 -2.03 9.48
CA ALA A 13 -1.02 -3.27 9.15
C ALA A 13 -1.96 -4.50 9.09
N TYR A 14 -2.84 -4.64 10.08
CA TYR A 14 -3.80 -5.74 10.15
C TYR A 14 -4.76 -5.72 8.94
N PHE A 15 -5.41 -4.57 8.67
CA PHE A 15 -6.39 -4.48 7.59
C PHE A 15 -5.76 -4.73 6.22
N GLU A 16 -4.51 -4.30 6.04
CA GLU A 16 -3.79 -4.56 4.83
C GLU A 16 -3.35 -6.03 4.68
N ALA A 17 -2.73 -6.61 5.70
CA ALA A 17 -2.32 -8.02 5.69
C ALA A 17 -3.53 -8.94 5.45
N ALA A 18 -4.62 -8.70 6.18
CA ALA A 18 -5.87 -9.44 6.03
C ALA A 18 -6.50 -9.19 4.64
N GLY A 19 -6.39 -7.98 4.11
CA GLY A 19 -6.87 -7.62 2.78
C GLY A 19 -6.13 -8.38 1.68
N TRP A 20 -4.81 -8.46 1.76
CA TRP A 20 -3.99 -9.26 0.85
C TRP A 20 -4.34 -10.74 0.96
N ARG A 21 -4.43 -11.29 2.18
CA ARG A 21 -4.86 -12.68 2.38
C ARG A 21 -6.24 -12.95 1.77
N ALA A 22 -7.21 -12.08 2.02
CA ALA A 22 -8.56 -12.21 1.48
C ALA A 22 -8.60 -12.13 -0.05
N TYR A 23 -7.73 -11.32 -0.67
CA TYR A 23 -7.57 -11.26 -2.13
C TYR A 23 -7.11 -12.60 -2.70
N TYR A 24 -6.06 -13.20 -2.13
CA TYR A 24 -5.54 -14.50 -2.59
C TYR A 24 -6.46 -15.68 -2.27
N ASP A 25 -7.18 -15.62 -1.14
CA ASP A 25 -8.24 -16.58 -0.80
C ASP A 25 -9.53 -16.37 -1.63
N ARG A 26 -9.55 -15.37 -2.53
CA ARG A 26 -10.70 -14.99 -3.37
C ARG A 26 -11.97 -14.66 -2.57
N ARG A 27 -11.81 -14.18 -1.33
CA ARG A 27 -12.87 -13.77 -0.42
C ARG A 27 -13.27 -12.32 -0.67
N TRP A 28 -13.85 -12.05 -1.83
CA TRP A 28 -14.10 -10.69 -2.34
C TRP A 28 -14.89 -9.77 -1.41
N PHE A 29 -15.94 -10.28 -0.76
CA PHE A 29 -16.73 -9.48 0.19
C PHE A 29 -15.94 -9.09 1.44
N ALA A 30 -15.14 -10.02 1.97
CA ALA A 30 -14.25 -9.75 3.09
C ALA A 30 -13.17 -8.75 2.69
N MET A 31 -12.55 -8.94 1.52
CA MET A 31 -11.56 -8.03 0.95
C MET A 31 -12.12 -6.61 0.81
N LEU A 32 -13.31 -6.43 0.22
CA LEU A 32 -13.92 -5.10 0.07
C LEU A 32 -14.13 -4.44 1.44
N ARG A 33 -14.66 -5.18 2.41
CA ARG A 33 -14.82 -4.67 3.79
C ARG A 33 -13.48 -4.24 4.37
N LEU A 34 -12.43 -5.05 4.23
CA LEU A 34 -11.09 -4.74 4.76
C LEU A 34 -10.47 -3.52 4.11
N ILE A 35 -10.64 -3.32 2.79
CA ILE A 35 -10.18 -2.11 2.09
C ILE A 35 -10.92 -0.87 2.60
N VAL A 36 -12.23 -0.97 2.86
CA VAL A 36 -13.03 0.13 3.40
C VAL A 36 -12.59 0.50 4.82
N GLU A 37 -12.29 -0.47 5.67
CA GLU A 37 -11.74 -0.21 7.02
C GLU A 37 -10.32 0.37 6.92
N LEU A 38 -9.47 -0.15 6.03
CA LEU A 38 -8.14 0.40 5.78
C LEU A 38 -8.19 1.88 5.38
N CYS A 39 -9.11 2.26 4.48
CA CYS A 39 -9.32 3.66 4.07
C CYS A 39 -9.72 4.57 5.25
N GLN A 40 -10.57 4.06 6.14
CA GLN A 40 -11.00 4.77 7.35
C GLN A 40 -9.86 4.93 8.35
N GLU A 41 -9.05 3.90 8.56
CA GLU A 41 -7.95 3.95 9.53
C GLU A 41 -6.76 4.78 9.02
N GLN A 42 -6.33 4.52 7.79
CA GLN A 42 -5.15 5.15 7.22
C GLN A 42 -5.42 6.61 6.88
N PHE A 43 -6.52 6.91 6.20
CA PHE A 43 -6.76 8.27 5.68
C PHE A 43 -7.92 9.01 6.35
N ARG A 44 -8.53 8.43 7.40
CA ARG A 44 -9.71 9.00 8.09
C ARG A 44 -10.88 9.29 7.15
N ILE A 45 -10.97 8.53 6.05
CA ILE A 45 -12.03 8.69 5.05
C ILE A 45 -13.35 8.19 5.66
N PRO A 46 -14.44 8.97 5.67
CA PRO A 46 -15.74 8.52 6.17
C PRO A 46 -16.32 7.39 5.30
N PHE A 47 -17.12 6.53 5.92
CA PHE A 47 -17.61 5.27 5.32
C PHE A 47 -18.15 5.38 3.88
N PRO A 48 -19.07 6.32 3.54
CA PRO A 48 -19.59 6.40 2.17
C PRO A 48 -18.50 6.68 1.13
N GLN A 49 -17.50 7.47 1.50
CA GLN A 49 -16.37 7.83 0.66
C GLN A 49 -15.31 6.73 0.64
N SER A 50 -15.19 5.94 1.70
CA SER A 50 -14.33 4.76 1.73
C SER A 50 -14.79 3.68 0.76
N LEU A 51 -16.10 3.55 0.51
CA LEU A 51 -16.63 2.69 -0.57
C LEU A 51 -16.18 3.17 -1.95
N LEU A 52 -16.23 4.49 -2.18
CA LEU A 52 -15.78 5.08 -3.44
C LEU A 52 -14.26 4.97 -3.62
N ALA A 53 -13.48 5.18 -2.56
CA ALA A 53 -12.04 4.96 -2.56
C ALA A 53 -11.68 3.50 -2.85
N ALA A 54 -12.35 2.56 -2.18
CA ALA A 54 -12.19 1.12 -2.44
C ALA A 54 -12.54 0.76 -3.88
N TYR A 55 -13.61 1.34 -4.44
CA TYR A 55 -13.96 1.17 -5.85
C TYR A 55 -12.81 1.61 -6.76
N TYR A 56 -12.23 2.80 -6.57
CA TYR A 56 -11.13 3.27 -7.40
C TYR A 56 -9.87 2.41 -7.27
N SER A 57 -9.51 2.01 -6.05
CA SER A 57 -8.38 1.10 -5.80
C SER A 57 -8.56 -0.25 -6.53
N ILE A 58 -9.74 -0.87 -6.42
CA ILE A 58 -10.07 -2.13 -7.10
C ILE A 58 -10.05 -1.94 -8.63
N ARG A 59 -10.59 -0.83 -9.15
CA ARG A 59 -10.59 -0.57 -10.60
C ARG A 59 -9.20 -0.29 -11.15
N ALA A 60 -8.31 0.33 -10.36
CA ALA A 60 -6.90 0.48 -10.71
C ALA A 60 -6.23 -0.89 -10.80
N ALA A 61 -6.41 -1.76 -9.81
CA ALA A 61 -5.86 -3.11 -9.80
C ALA A 61 -6.36 -3.94 -11.00
N ILE A 62 -7.67 -3.95 -11.26
CA ILE A 62 -8.26 -4.64 -12.42
C ILE A 62 -7.72 -4.09 -13.74
N ALA A 63 -7.54 -2.77 -13.85
CA ALA A 63 -6.97 -2.15 -15.04
C ALA A 63 -5.49 -2.51 -15.23
N TRP A 64 -4.74 -2.74 -14.15
CA TRP A 64 -3.33 -3.14 -14.16
C TRP A 64 -3.11 -4.63 -14.46
N MET A 65 -4.06 -5.51 -14.10
CA MET A 65 -3.93 -6.98 -14.24
C MET A 65 -3.48 -7.48 -15.63
N PRO A 66 -4.01 -6.97 -16.76
CA PRO A 66 -3.59 -7.42 -18.08
C PRO A 66 -2.12 -7.09 -18.40
N LYS A 67 -1.42 -7.98 -19.11
CA LYS A 67 -0.05 -7.72 -19.60
C LYS A 67 0.03 -6.47 -20.47
N GLN A 68 -0.94 -6.32 -21.38
CA GLN A 68 -1.17 -5.10 -22.14
C GLN A 68 -2.30 -4.33 -21.48
N HIS A 69 -1.96 -3.31 -20.70
CA HIS A 69 -2.92 -2.44 -20.04
C HIS A 69 -2.72 -1.00 -20.48
N ASN A 70 -3.73 -0.18 -20.22
CA ASN A 70 -3.65 1.26 -20.45
C ASN A 70 -3.17 1.93 -19.16
N GLU A 71 -1.89 2.30 -19.11
CA GLU A 71 -1.27 2.97 -17.96
C GLU A 71 -2.01 4.25 -17.54
N GLN A 72 -2.46 5.07 -18.51
CA GLN A 72 -3.21 6.29 -18.21
C GLN A 72 -4.52 5.98 -17.49
N LYS A 73 -5.17 4.86 -17.81
CA LYS A 73 -6.39 4.42 -17.13
C LYS A 73 -6.12 3.97 -15.69
N VAL A 74 -5.02 3.27 -15.45
CA VAL A 74 -4.58 2.87 -14.10
C VAL A 74 -4.28 4.13 -13.29
N GLN A 75 -3.46 5.03 -13.83
CA GLN A 75 -3.09 6.28 -13.18
C GLN A 75 -4.30 7.14 -12.82
N ARG A 76 -5.29 7.27 -13.73
CA ARG A 76 -6.54 8.00 -13.44
C ARG A 76 -7.28 7.43 -12.23
N TYR A 77 -7.42 6.11 -12.14
CA TYR A 77 -8.09 5.50 -10.99
C TYR A 77 -7.31 5.70 -9.69
N LEU A 78 -5.98 5.57 -9.72
CA LEU A 78 -5.13 5.85 -8.56
C LEU A 78 -5.23 7.32 -8.13
N GLU A 79 -5.26 8.25 -9.09
CA GLU A 79 -5.38 9.68 -8.79
C GLU A 79 -6.72 10.00 -8.12
N GLU A 80 -7.84 9.42 -8.60
CA GLU A 80 -9.15 9.59 -7.96
C GLU A 80 -9.16 9.05 -6.52
N PHE A 81 -8.53 7.88 -6.30
CA PHE A 81 -8.34 7.33 -4.95
C PHE A 81 -7.57 8.31 -4.05
N TYR A 82 -6.40 8.77 -4.51
CA TYR A 82 -5.56 9.68 -3.74
C TYR A 82 -6.19 11.07 -3.55
N ARG A 83 -7.10 11.50 -4.44
CA ARG A 83 -7.87 12.73 -4.27
C ARG A 83 -8.84 12.63 -3.10
N ILE A 84 -9.49 11.49 -2.93
CA ILE A 84 -10.33 11.21 -1.75
C ILE A 84 -9.44 11.13 -0.51
N ALA A 85 -8.36 10.36 -0.56
CA ALA A 85 -7.44 10.21 0.57
C ALA A 85 -6.94 11.57 1.08
N ARG A 86 -6.44 12.43 0.19
CA ARG A 86 -5.96 13.78 0.52
C ARG A 86 -7.04 14.64 1.18
N ARG A 87 -8.27 14.57 0.66
CA ARG A 87 -9.38 15.39 1.14
C ARG A 87 -9.70 15.15 2.62
N TYR A 88 -9.50 13.93 3.11
CA TYR A 88 -9.85 13.54 4.48
C TYR A 88 -8.65 13.42 5.41
N SER A 89 -7.48 13.02 4.90
CA SER A 89 -6.27 12.91 5.70
C SER A 89 -5.61 14.25 6.00
N HIS A 90 -5.89 15.28 5.19
CA HIS A 90 -5.23 16.59 5.23
C HIS A 90 -3.70 16.55 5.02
N LEU A 91 -3.17 15.42 4.54
CA LEU A 91 -1.76 15.31 4.18
C LEU A 91 -1.42 16.22 2.98
N PRO A 92 -0.23 16.84 2.95
CA PRO A 92 0.12 17.85 1.95
C PRO A 92 0.57 17.26 0.59
N PHE A 93 0.27 16.00 0.29
CA PHE A 93 0.72 15.35 -0.95
C PHE A 93 -0.07 15.78 -2.20
N SER A 94 0.52 15.56 -3.38
CA SER A 94 -0.14 15.72 -4.68
C SER A 94 -0.72 14.38 -5.16
N PRO A 95 -2.05 14.27 -5.40
CA PRO A 95 -2.66 13.00 -5.83
C PRO A 95 -2.07 12.47 -7.13
N ALA A 96 -1.77 13.35 -8.09
CA ALA A 96 -1.19 12.96 -9.37
C ALA A 96 0.25 12.44 -9.22
N LYS A 97 1.04 13.07 -8.33
CA LYS A 97 2.43 12.63 -8.04
C LYS A 97 2.43 11.26 -7.39
N VAL A 98 1.62 11.07 -6.33
CA VAL A 98 1.54 9.79 -5.61
C VAL A 98 0.98 8.69 -6.50
N ALA A 99 -0.04 8.98 -7.33
CA ALA A 99 -0.57 8.02 -8.30
C ALA A 99 0.48 7.55 -9.32
N GLY A 100 1.35 8.45 -9.79
CA GLY A 100 2.46 8.10 -10.68
C GLY A 100 3.52 7.24 -9.98
N LEU A 101 3.81 7.52 -8.71
CA LEU A 101 4.74 6.73 -7.90
C LEU A 101 4.20 5.34 -7.57
N GLU A 102 2.90 5.24 -7.26
CA GLU A 102 2.20 3.97 -7.03
C GLU A 102 2.20 3.11 -8.31
N LEU A 103 1.99 3.71 -9.48
CA LEU A 103 2.10 3.00 -10.77
C LEU A 103 3.53 2.51 -11.03
N ARG A 104 4.55 3.32 -10.71
CA ARG A 104 5.95 2.89 -10.80
C ARG A 104 6.23 1.74 -9.85
N TYR A 105 5.72 1.78 -8.63
CA TYR A 105 5.77 0.66 -7.69
C TYR A 105 5.18 -0.61 -8.32
N PHE A 106 3.98 -0.54 -8.92
CA PHE A 106 3.37 -1.71 -9.56
C PHE A 106 4.23 -2.30 -10.68
N GLU A 107 4.84 -1.45 -11.51
CA GLU A 107 5.75 -1.88 -12.59
C GLU A 107 7.01 -2.56 -12.04
N VAL A 108 7.70 -1.90 -11.11
CA VAL A 108 8.93 -2.41 -10.50
C VAL A 108 8.68 -3.70 -9.74
N HIS A 109 7.59 -3.78 -8.97
CA HIS A 109 7.20 -5.01 -8.27
C HIS A 109 7.00 -6.16 -9.25
N ARG A 110 6.22 -5.96 -10.32
CA ARG A 110 6.00 -6.98 -11.36
C ARG A 110 7.29 -7.43 -12.04
N ARG A 111 8.21 -6.50 -12.33
CA ARG A 111 9.48 -6.81 -12.99
C ARG A 111 10.46 -7.57 -12.09
N LEU A 112 10.48 -7.22 -10.81
CA LEU A 112 11.43 -7.76 -9.84
C LEU A 112 10.90 -8.96 -9.05
N VAL A 113 9.74 -9.51 -9.39
CA VAL A 113 9.28 -10.78 -8.79
C VAL A 113 10.35 -11.87 -9.00
N GLY A 114 10.81 -12.47 -7.90
CA GLY A 114 11.85 -13.50 -7.91
C GLY A 114 13.29 -13.03 -8.19
N ALA A 115 13.52 -11.73 -8.40
CA ALA A 115 14.87 -11.18 -8.50
C ALA A 115 15.59 -11.22 -7.14
N ALA A 116 16.92 -11.39 -7.14
CA ALA A 116 17.72 -11.34 -5.91
C ALA A 116 17.97 -9.90 -5.43
N ASP A 117 18.15 -8.97 -6.38
CA ASP A 117 18.31 -7.55 -6.10
C ASP A 117 16.94 -6.84 -6.07
N LYS A 118 16.68 -6.16 -4.96
CA LYS A 118 15.44 -5.42 -4.69
C LYS A 118 15.70 -3.93 -4.45
N SER A 119 16.92 -3.45 -4.70
CA SER A 119 17.32 -2.06 -4.41
C SER A 119 16.41 -1.05 -5.10
N GLU A 120 16.10 -1.28 -6.39
CA GLU A 120 15.16 -0.42 -7.12
C GLU A 120 13.73 -0.47 -6.56
N PHE A 121 13.29 -1.62 -6.05
CA PHE A 121 11.97 -1.73 -5.42
C PHE A 121 11.93 -0.92 -4.12
N VAL A 122 12.99 -0.99 -3.31
CA VAL A 122 13.13 -0.15 -2.12
C VAL A 122 13.11 1.32 -2.51
N GLU A 123 13.87 1.75 -3.52
CA GLU A 123 13.89 3.13 -4.01
C GLU A 123 12.51 3.62 -4.49
N ALA A 124 11.77 2.79 -5.23
CA ALA A 124 10.41 3.12 -5.67
C ALA A 124 9.47 3.37 -4.48
N LEU A 125 9.56 2.52 -3.44
CA LEU A 125 8.78 2.68 -2.22
C LEU A 125 9.25 3.85 -1.36
N VAL A 126 10.56 4.16 -1.32
CA VAL A 126 11.09 5.36 -0.66
C VAL A 126 10.46 6.60 -1.29
N HIS A 127 10.49 6.73 -2.61
CA HIS A 127 9.87 7.87 -3.29
C HIS A 127 8.37 7.97 -3.01
N LEU A 128 7.65 6.85 -3.02
CA LEU A 128 6.23 6.79 -2.72
C LEU A 128 5.94 7.24 -1.28
N HIS A 129 6.59 6.64 -0.28
CA HIS A 129 6.38 6.96 1.13
C HIS A 129 6.77 8.40 1.45
N SER A 130 7.90 8.89 0.94
CA SER A 130 8.31 10.29 1.07
C SER A 130 7.25 11.24 0.50
N ALA A 131 6.73 10.94 -0.69
CA ALA A 131 5.72 11.79 -1.31
C ALA A 131 4.36 11.73 -0.62
N LEU A 132 3.99 10.58 -0.02
CA LEU A 132 2.70 10.37 0.63
C LEU A 132 2.64 11.00 2.03
N PHE A 133 3.71 10.86 2.81
CA PHE A 133 3.77 11.30 4.21
C PHE A 133 4.54 12.62 4.42
N ASP A 134 5.10 13.19 3.34
CA ASP A 134 5.92 14.41 3.40
C ASP A 134 7.16 14.27 4.31
N LEU A 135 7.81 13.11 4.19
CA LEU A 135 8.99 12.72 4.97
C LEU A 135 10.23 12.61 4.07
N THR A 136 11.42 12.77 4.64
CA THR A 136 12.68 12.64 3.87
C THR A 136 12.91 11.18 3.45
N PRO A 137 13.71 10.93 2.39
CA PRO A 137 14.07 9.57 1.97
C PRO A 137 14.68 8.74 3.10
N GLU A 138 15.48 9.35 3.97
CA GLU A 138 16.15 8.68 5.09
C GLU A 138 15.14 8.23 6.15
N GLN A 139 14.12 9.05 6.44
CA GLN A 139 13.08 8.73 7.41
C GLN A 139 12.19 7.57 6.96
N VAL A 140 11.97 7.41 5.66
CA VAL A 140 11.09 6.36 5.11
C VAL A 140 11.84 5.14 4.58
N HIS A 141 13.18 5.15 4.60
CA HIS A 141 13.97 4.05 4.07
C HIS A 141 13.63 2.72 4.74
N GLU A 142 13.50 2.71 6.07
CA GLU A 142 13.17 1.49 6.81
C GLU A 142 11.75 0.99 6.50
N SER A 143 10.77 1.90 6.42
CA SER A 143 9.42 1.51 6.04
C SER A 143 9.34 0.95 4.62
N ALA A 144 10.07 1.55 3.67
CA ALA A 144 10.18 1.04 2.31
C ALA A 144 10.80 -0.37 2.27
N ARG A 145 11.89 -0.60 3.00
CA ARG A 145 12.54 -1.92 3.11
C ARG A 145 11.60 -2.98 3.67
N LEU A 146 10.91 -2.68 4.77
CA LEU A 146 9.95 -3.58 5.40
C LEU A 146 8.77 -3.90 4.49
N ARG A 147 8.32 -2.91 3.72
CA ARG A 147 7.26 -3.07 2.73
C ARG A 147 7.66 -3.98 1.57
N VAL A 148 8.90 -3.92 1.10
CA VAL A 148 9.45 -4.88 0.12
C VAL A 148 9.47 -6.30 0.70
N LEU A 149 9.91 -6.48 1.96
CA LEU A 149 9.92 -7.79 2.61
C LEU A 149 8.51 -8.40 2.73
N ALA A 150 7.51 -7.57 3.01
CA ALA A 150 6.11 -7.99 3.00
C ALA A 150 5.66 -8.45 1.61
N ALA A 151 5.97 -7.68 0.56
CA ALA A 151 5.64 -8.03 -0.83
C ALA A 151 6.33 -9.33 -1.28
N ASP A 152 7.62 -9.51 -0.99
CA ASP A 152 8.35 -10.73 -1.31
C ASP A 152 7.81 -11.96 -0.57
N THR A 153 7.31 -11.76 0.66
CA THR A 153 6.63 -12.82 1.42
C THR A 153 5.34 -13.26 0.74
N VAL A 154 4.53 -12.33 0.21
CA VAL A 154 3.37 -12.67 -0.63
C VAL A 154 3.79 -13.41 -1.88
N ASP A 155 4.82 -12.94 -2.57
CA ASP A 155 5.29 -13.55 -3.81
C ASP A 155 5.76 -15.00 -3.57
N ARG A 156 6.40 -15.28 -2.42
CA ARG A 156 6.76 -16.64 -1.99
C ARG A 156 5.53 -17.53 -1.72
N ILE A 157 4.49 -16.99 -1.08
CA ILE A 157 3.23 -17.71 -0.85
C ILE A 157 2.55 -18.06 -2.18
N THR A 158 2.47 -17.08 -3.09
CA THR A 158 1.70 -17.19 -4.33
C THR A 158 2.39 -18.00 -5.41
N SER A 159 3.73 -17.96 -5.45
CA SER A 159 4.55 -18.82 -6.32
C SER A 159 4.61 -20.28 -5.87
N GLY A 160 4.09 -20.62 -4.69
CA GLY A 160 4.12 -21.98 -4.15
C GLY A 160 5.45 -22.40 -3.55
N GLN A 161 6.40 -21.47 -3.39
CA GLN A 161 7.70 -21.71 -2.75
C GLN A 161 7.62 -21.76 -1.22
N SER A 162 6.53 -21.25 -0.64
CA SER A 162 6.27 -21.29 0.80
C SER A 162 6.09 -22.73 1.30
N THR A 163 6.89 -23.13 2.28
CA THR A 163 6.76 -24.41 2.99
C THR A 163 5.69 -24.36 4.08
N ASN A 164 5.44 -23.18 4.67
CA ASN A 164 4.40 -22.95 5.65
C ASN A 164 3.72 -21.60 5.40
N ARG A 165 2.58 -21.65 4.70
CA ARG A 165 1.82 -20.45 4.30
C ARG A 165 1.29 -19.65 5.48
N GLU A 166 0.85 -20.31 6.56
CA GLU A 166 0.31 -19.60 7.72
C GLU A 166 1.39 -18.82 8.46
N GLU A 167 2.59 -19.38 8.57
CA GLU A 167 3.71 -18.67 9.18
C GLU A 167 4.18 -17.50 8.31
N ASP A 168 4.24 -17.68 6.99
CA ASP A 168 4.56 -16.60 6.07
C ASP A 168 3.52 -15.45 6.15
N TRP A 169 2.23 -15.76 6.28
CA TRP A 169 1.20 -14.73 6.50
C TRP A 169 1.40 -13.96 7.82
N ARG A 170 1.81 -14.64 8.90
CA ARG A 170 2.13 -13.98 10.17
C ARG A 170 3.37 -13.09 10.06
N GLN A 171 4.41 -13.60 9.40
CA GLN A 171 5.66 -12.86 9.20
C GLN A 171 5.44 -11.60 8.35
N LEU A 172 4.58 -11.69 7.34
CA LEU A 172 4.15 -10.56 6.54
C LEU A 172 3.47 -9.48 7.39
N GLU A 173 2.53 -9.86 8.27
CA GLU A 173 1.86 -8.91 9.16
C GLU A 173 2.87 -8.21 10.09
N VAL A 174 3.87 -8.94 10.59
CA VAL A 174 4.96 -8.35 11.38
C VAL A 174 5.74 -7.29 10.58
N TYR A 175 6.09 -7.58 9.32
CA TYR A 175 6.76 -6.59 8.48
C TYR A 175 5.90 -5.35 8.23
N LEU A 176 4.60 -5.52 7.97
CA LEU A 176 3.69 -4.38 7.79
C LEU A 176 3.54 -3.56 9.07
N ARG A 177 3.45 -4.21 10.24
CA ARG A 177 3.42 -3.51 11.53
C ARG A 177 4.65 -2.65 11.73
N GLN A 178 5.84 -3.22 11.54
CA GLN A 178 7.09 -2.48 11.67
C GLN A 178 7.19 -1.34 10.64
N CYS A 179 6.73 -1.57 9.41
CA CYS A 179 6.70 -0.56 8.35
C CYS A 179 5.89 0.67 8.78
N TYR A 180 4.66 0.44 9.25
CA TYR A 180 3.77 1.51 9.69
C TYR A 180 4.21 2.18 10.99
N GLN A 181 4.79 1.41 11.93
CA GLN A 181 5.39 1.97 13.15
C GLN A 181 6.57 2.89 12.83
N SER A 182 7.43 2.52 11.86
CA SER A 182 8.53 3.37 11.41
C SER A 182 8.03 4.70 10.84
N ILE A 183 6.97 4.68 10.02
CA ILE A 183 6.35 5.92 9.49
C ILE A 183 5.74 6.75 10.62
N HIS A 184 5.01 6.12 11.54
CA HIS A 184 4.37 6.79 12.67
C HIS A 184 5.39 7.49 13.58
N GLN A 185 6.52 6.83 13.86
CA GLN A 185 7.63 7.41 14.60
C GLN A 185 8.23 8.62 13.87
N ALA A 186 8.44 8.52 12.55
CA ALA A 186 8.98 9.62 11.75
C ALA A 186 8.04 10.84 11.67
N LEU A 187 6.73 10.62 11.68
CA LEU A 187 5.72 11.70 11.74
C LEU A 187 5.61 12.38 13.12
N SER A 188 6.11 11.72 14.16
CA SER A 188 6.03 12.19 15.55
C SER A 188 7.31 12.92 16.01
N GLN A 189 8.33 13.00 15.16
CA GLN A 189 9.60 13.71 15.38
C GLN A 189 9.50 15.17 14.93
#